data_AF-A0A6M0AQH8-F1
#
_entry.id   AF-A0A6M0AQH8-F1
#
_cell.length_a   1.000
_cell.length_b   1.000
_cell.length_c   1.000
_cell.angle_alpha   90.00
_cell.angle_beta   90.00
_cell.angle_gamma   90.00
#
_symmetry.space_group_name_H-M   'P 1'
#
loop_
_entity.id
_entity.type
_entity.pdbx_description
1 polymer ?
#
loop_
_entity_poly.entity_id
_entity_poly.type
_entity_poly.pdbx_seq_one_letter_code
_entity_poly.pdbx_strand_id
1 'polypeptide(L)'
;LIVKAGADATNVVVVDVWWDASEQWHSAVHLLPASHFDADPKVQKFVESTENFLGSLMDVEIFEVKEPMSSKRMRFQPEKVASTLCSYIKKSFKNVDLVMIQGGSFRGKRDYEKGESFTYRDLLEEMPLDTEMALIQVPGYILQEAIAETRGTPEREASNFLHADLDVVVEDYPSLKIVSINHAPFDPQKIYTLSIVQFLLRGLDQIKPLVDYVNANGGAPPLEQCLPGQNLIVESCMKDAWRVLINYEEWDADGDGEITREELKQGVKNAFAFLDQNQDGYISPAELRAALAERTGRIQKGLISLMFEVLDVDKDGMVSMDELASLAM
;
A
#
# COMPACT_ATOMS: atom_id res chain seq x y z
N LEU A 1 -43.01 12.15 -8.96
CA LEU A 1 -42.30 12.69 -7.77
C LEU A 1 -40.83 12.31 -7.87
N ILE A 2 -39.91 13.25 -7.60
CA ILE A 2 -38.46 12.98 -7.54
C ILE A 2 -37.96 13.46 -6.18
N VAL A 3 -37.28 12.59 -5.43
CA VAL A 3 -36.77 12.87 -4.07
C VAL A 3 -35.33 12.38 -3.91
N LYS A 4 -34.56 13.01 -3.02
CA LYS A 4 -33.17 12.65 -2.71
C LYS A 4 -32.91 12.81 -1.20
N ALA A 5 -32.27 11.81 -0.59
CA ALA A 5 -32.00 11.76 0.86
C ALA A 5 -30.66 12.40 1.29
N GLY A 6 -29.89 12.96 0.35
CA GLY A 6 -28.52 13.43 0.60
C GLY A 6 -27.48 12.35 0.36
N ALA A 7 -26.44 12.31 1.19
CA ALA A 7 -25.34 11.34 1.17
C ALA A 7 -25.07 10.81 2.60
N ASP A 8 -24.23 9.77 2.68
CA ASP A 8 -23.74 9.18 3.95
C ASP A 8 -24.83 8.65 4.88
N ALA A 9 -26.03 8.39 4.31
CA ALA A 9 -27.20 7.91 5.03
C ALA A 9 -27.60 8.78 6.25
N THR A 10 -27.25 10.06 6.26
CA THR A 10 -27.59 10.99 7.36
C THR A 10 -29.09 11.27 7.47
N ASN A 11 -29.84 11.05 6.39
CA ASN A 11 -31.30 11.20 6.35
C ASN A 11 -31.99 10.00 5.70
N VAL A 12 -33.24 9.79 6.10
CA VAL A 12 -34.17 8.82 5.54
C VAL A 12 -35.34 9.59 4.92
N VAL A 13 -35.65 9.29 3.66
CA VAL A 13 -36.84 9.85 2.99
C VAL A 13 -37.97 8.84 3.11
N VAL A 14 -39.06 9.26 3.76
CA VAL A 14 -40.33 8.52 3.81
C VAL A 14 -41.29 9.18 2.83
N VAL A 15 -41.81 8.40 1.89
CA VAL A 15 -42.81 8.87 0.92
C VAL A 15 -44.10 8.10 1.15
N ASP A 16 -45.10 8.80 1.69
CA ASP A 16 -46.45 8.26 1.78
C ASP A 16 -47.15 8.48 0.45
N VAL A 17 -47.76 7.41 -0.07
CA VAL A 17 -48.50 7.43 -1.34
C VAL A 17 -49.86 6.81 -1.13
N TRP A 18 -50.92 7.51 -1.54
CA TRP A 18 -52.28 7.03 -1.39
C TRP A 18 -53.18 7.51 -2.54
N TRP A 19 -54.31 6.83 -2.70
CA TRP A 19 -55.37 7.19 -3.65
C TRP A 19 -56.66 7.49 -2.88
N ASP A 20 -57.41 8.48 -3.34
CA ASP A 20 -58.75 8.74 -2.78
C ASP A 20 -59.83 7.89 -3.47
N ALA A 21 -61.08 8.03 -3.01
CA ALA A 21 -62.22 7.29 -3.53
C ALA A 21 -62.56 7.59 -5.00
N SER A 22 -61.96 8.63 -5.59
CA SER A 22 -62.05 8.95 -7.02
C SER A 22 -60.88 8.41 -7.84
N GLU A 23 -60.05 7.54 -7.24
CA GLU A 23 -58.81 7.02 -7.82
C GLU A 23 -57.76 8.11 -8.12
N GLN A 24 -57.89 9.29 -7.50
CA GLN A 24 -56.89 10.35 -7.64
C GLN A 24 -55.71 10.10 -6.71
N TRP A 25 -54.50 10.20 -7.27
CA TRP A 25 -53.23 9.96 -6.59
C TRP A 25 -52.76 11.17 -5.76
N HIS A 26 -52.25 10.88 -4.56
CA HIS A 26 -51.70 11.84 -3.61
C HIS A 26 -50.38 11.33 -3.02
N SER A 27 -49.55 12.25 -2.54
CA SER A 27 -48.31 11.90 -1.84
C SER A 27 -47.90 12.92 -0.79
N ALA A 28 -47.20 12.46 0.25
CA ALA A 28 -46.48 13.30 1.20
C ALA A 28 -45.02 12.82 1.29
N VAL A 29 -44.09 13.76 1.48
CA VAL A 29 -42.66 13.48 1.57
C VAL A 29 -42.13 13.99 2.88
N HIS A 30 -41.49 13.12 3.64
CA HIS A 30 -40.86 13.41 4.92
C HIS A 30 -39.37 13.11 4.80
N LEU A 31 -38.53 14.13 5.03
CA LEU A 31 -37.09 13.95 5.19
C LEU A 31 -36.80 13.94 6.68
N LEU A 32 -36.41 12.80 7.22
CA LEU A 32 -36.13 12.60 8.64
C LEU A 32 -34.63 12.36 8.82
N PRO A 33 -33.99 12.93 9.85
CA PRO A 33 -32.63 12.53 10.18
C PRO A 33 -32.63 11.04 10.57
N ALA A 34 -31.57 10.29 10.23
CA ALA A 34 -31.50 8.87 10.55
C ALA A 34 -31.62 8.60 12.06
N SER A 35 -31.15 9.53 12.89
CA SER A 35 -31.29 9.51 14.36
C SER A 35 -32.73 9.58 14.87
N HIS A 36 -33.72 9.81 13.99
CA HIS A 36 -35.13 9.71 14.33
C HIS A 36 -35.58 8.27 14.61
N PHE A 37 -34.85 7.28 14.11
CA PHE A 37 -35.14 5.86 14.30
C PHE A 37 -34.17 5.26 15.32
N ASP A 38 -34.67 4.42 16.20
CA ASP A 38 -33.84 3.66 17.14
C ASP A 38 -32.92 2.70 16.37
N ALA A 39 -31.67 2.57 16.84
CA ALA A 39 -30.73 1.62 16.27
C ALA A 39 -31.24 0.18 16.48
N ASP A 40 -31.25 -0.63 15.40
CA ASP A 40 -31.61 -2.04 15.52
C ASP A 40 -30.50 -2.79 16.30
N PRO A 41 -30.82 -3.48 17.41
CA PRO A 41 -29.80 -4.11 18.25
C PRO A 41 -28.98 -5.22 17.55
N LYS A 42 -29.52 -5.88 16.52
CA LYS A 42 -28.77 -6.89 15.74
C LYS A 42 -27.79 -6.22 14.79
N VAL A 43 -28.22 -5.15 14.12
CA VAL A 43 -27.35 -4.36 13.24
C VAL A 43 -26.25 -3.70 14.06
N GLN A 44 -26.58 -3.15 15.23
CA GLN A 44 -25.61 -2.55 16.13
C GLN A 44 -24.52 -3.54 16.56
N LYS A 45 -24.89 -4.78 16.93
CA LYS A 45 -23.91 -5.84 17.22
C LYS A 45 -23.02 -6.18 16.02
N PHE A 46 -23.57 -6.16 14.81
CA PHE A 46 -22.77 -6.38 13.59
C PHE A 46 -21.79 -5.23 13.35
N VAL A 47 -22.23 -3.97 13.52
CA VAL A 47 -21.38 -2.79 13.43
C VAL A 47 -20.25 -2.87 14.47
N GLU A 48 -20.58 -3.10 15.74
CA GLU A 48 -19.58 -3.25 16.82
C GLU A 48 -18.58 -4.38 16.51
N SER A 49 -19.04 -5.53 16.00
CA SER A 49 -18.13 -6.62 15.61
C SER A 49 -17.21 -6.24 14.46
N THR A 50 -17.71 -5.49 13.48
CA THR A 50 -16.95 -5.05 12.31
C THR A 50 -15.96 -3.95 12.68
N GLU A 51 -16.36 -3.00 13.51
CA GLU A 51 -15.50 -1.95 14.05
C GLU A 51 -14.38 -2.53 14.91
N ASN A 52 -14.68 -3.52 15.75
CA ASN A 52 -13.65 -4.21 16.54
C ASN A 52 -12.65 -4.96 15.65
N PHE A 53 -13.12 -5.60 14.58
CA PHE A 53 -12.24 -6.26 13.61
C PHE A 53 -11.36 -5.24 12.88
N LEU A 54 -11.96 -4.17 12.35
CA LEU A 54 -11.25 -3.09 11.69
C LEU A 54 -10.23 -2.45 12.62
N GLY A 55 -10.61 -2.13 13.86
CA GLY A 55 -9.69 -1.62 14.88
C GLY A 55 -8.50 -2.55 15.09
N SER A 56 -8.73 -3.86 15.15
CA SER A 56 -7.64 -4.84 15.29
C SER A 56 -6.70 -4.92 14.09
N LEU A 57 -7.15 -4.53 12.89
CA LEU A 57 -6.30 -4.40 11.69
C LEU A 57 -5.56 -3.07 11.69
N MET A 58 -6.24 -1.98 12.06
CA MET A 58 -5.67 -0.63 12.06
C MET A 58 -4.44 -0.50 12.97
N ASP A 59 -4.41 -1.25 14.08
CA ASP A 59 -3.31 -1.22 15.05
C ASP A 59 -2.19 -2.22 14.71
N VAL A 60 -2.27 -2.89 13.56
CA VAL A 60 -1.21 -3.78 13.09
C VAL A 60 0.03 -2.98 12.74
N GLU A 61 1.17 -3.33 13.35
CA GLU A 61 2.47 -2.82 12.93
C GLU A 61 2.82 -3.39 11.55
N ILE A 62 3.01 -2.52 10.56
CA ILE A 62 3.48 -2.93 9.23
C ILE A 62 5.02 -2.87 9.13
N PHE A 63 5.65 -1.94 9.85
CA PHE A 63 7.11 -1.94 10.06
C PHE A 63 7.51 -1.09 11.28
N GLU A 64 8.70 -1.37 11.82
CA GLU A 64 9.34 -0.53 12.84
C GLU A 64 10.12 0.62 12.19
N VAL A 65 9.93 1.83 12.70
CA VAL A 65 10.65 3.03 12.26
C VAL A 65 12.12 2.97 12.69
N LYS A 66 13.02 2.74 11.73
CA LYS A 66 14.46 2.56 12.02
C LYS A 66 15.23 3.87 12.25
N GLU A 67 14.78 4.95 11.64
CA GLU A 67 15.33 6.30 11.75
C GLU A 67 14.17 7.31 11.86
N PRO A 68 14.35 8.43 12.60
CA PRO A 68 13.32 9.47 12.65
C PRO A 68 12.96 9.97 11.25
N MET A 69 11.67 10.16 10.99
CA MET A 69 11.15 10.58 9.70
C MET A 69 9.92 11.49 9.86
N SER A 70 9.61 12.29 8.84
CA SER A 70 8.48 13.22 8.85
C SER A 70 7.69 13.14 7.55
N SER A 71 6.41 13.52 7.59
CA SER A 71 5.58 13.80 6.41
C SER A 71 5.11 15.25 6.32
N LYS A 72 5.69 16.15 7.13
CA LYS A 72 5.22 17.55 7.20
C LYS A 72 5.60 18.39 5.99
N ARG A 73 6.70 18.09 5.30
CA ARG A 73 7.22 18.90 4.18
C ARG A 73 7.24 18.16 2.84
N MET A 74 6.35 17.18 2.68
CA MET A 74 6.17 16.36 1.46
C MET A 74 6.10 17.12 0.14
N ARG A 75 5.68 18.39 0.16
CA ARG A 75 5.49 19.22 -1.04
C ARG A 75 6.63 20.24 -1.26
N PHE A 76 7.71 20.13 -0.49
CA PHE A 76 8.83 21.08 -0.52
C PHE A 76 10.18 20.38 -0.65
N GLN A 77 10.33 19.20 -0.05
CA GLN A 77 11.58 18.47 0.04
C GLN A 77 11.33 16.95 0.07
N PRO A 78 12.36 16.14 -0.19
CA PRO A 78 12.28 14.69 0.03
C PRO A 78 12.00 14.39 1.50
N GLU A 79 11.10 13.45 1.77
CA GLU A 79 10.73 13.03 3.11
C GLU A 79 10.95 11.53 3.24
N LYS A 80 11.61 11.11 4.33
CA LYS A 80 12.05 9.72 4.50
C LYS A 80 10.86 8.75 4.52
N VAL A 81 9.72 9.11 5.12
CA VAL A 81 8.54 8.23 5.14
C VAL A 81 8.01 7.95 3.73
N ALA A 82 7.99 8.94 2.83
CA ALA A 82 7.62 8.70 1.44
C ALA A 82 8.61 7.78 0.72
N SER A 83 9.92 8.01 0.91
CA SER A 83 10.95 7.14 0.31
C SER A 83 10.88 5.71 0.84
N THR A 84 10.63 5.52 2.14
CA THR A 84 10.43 4.20 2.75
C THR A 84 9.21 3.49 2.16
N LEU A 85 8.08 4.17 2.03
CA LEU A 85 6.87 3.59 1.43
C LEU A 85 7.08 3.28 -0.08
N CYS A 86 7.78 4.14 -0.82
CA CYS A 86 8.19 3.85 -2.20
C CYS A 86 9.09 2.61 -2.29
N SER A 87 10.02 2.42 -1.34
CA SER A 87 10.85 1.21 -1.28
C SER A 87 10.03 -0.05 -1.00
N TYR A 88 8.99 0.01 -0.15
CA TYR A 88 8.08 -1.12 0.03
C TYR A 88 7.26 -1.43 -1.22
N ILE A 89 6.79 -0.41 -1.95
CA ILE A 89 6.14 -0.62 -3.24
C ILE A 89 7.10 -1.30 -4.22
N LYS A 90 8.36 -0.85 -4.26
CA LYS A 90 9.38 -1.38 -5.16
C LYS A 90 9.65 -2.86 -4.91
N LYS A 91 9.77 -3.27 -3.64
CA LYS A 91 9.98 -4.66 -3.22
C LYS A 91 8.88 -5.62 -3.69
N SER A 92 7.65 -5.14 -3.91
CA SER A 92 6.54 -5.96 -4.40
C SER A 92 6.62 -6.24 -5.91
N PHE A 93 7.51 -5.57 -6.64
CA PHE A 93 7.74 -5.82 -8.05
C PHE A 93 9.02 -6.62 -8.29
N LYS A 94 8.99 -7.55 -9.25
CA LYS A 94 10.18 -8.33 -9.65
C LYS A 94 11.19 -7.53 -10.46
N ASN A 95 10.71 -6.64 -11.34
CA ASN A 95 11.53 -5.96 -12.34
C ASN A 95 11.19 -4.46 -12.41
N VAL A 96 11.54 -3.70 -11.37
CA VAL A 96 11.36 -2.24 -11.31
C VAL A 96 12.67 -1.59 -10.91
N ASP A 97 13.11 -0.60 -11.68
CA ASP A 97 14.33 0.13 -11.36
C ASP A 97 14.07 1.16 -10.24
N LEU A 98 12.90 1.80 -10.26
CA LEU A 98 12.54 2.85 -9.30
C LEU A 98 11.03 3.06 -9.17
N VAL A 99 10.62 3.60 -8.03
CA VAL A 99 9.25 4.03 -7.73
C VAL A 99 9.26 5.54 -7.47
N MET A 100 8.28 6.26 -8.02
CA MET A 100 8.05 7.65 -7.69
C MET A 100 6.59 7.93 -7.35
N ILE A 101 6.36 8.79 -6.36
CA ILE A 101 5.02 9.23 -5.93
C ILE A 101 5.06 10.74 -5.64
N GLN A 102 4.05 11.48 -6.09
CA GLN A 102 3.93 12.90 -5.81
C GLN A 102 3.62 13.17 -4.32
N GLY A 103 4.15 14.26 -3.76
CA GLY A 103 3.87 14.72 -2.40
C GLY A 103 2.37 14.96 -2.16
N GLY A 104 1.63 15.24 -3.24
CA GLY A 104 0.18 15.29 -3.31
C GLY A 104 -0.53 13.97 -2.95
N SER A 105 0.13 12.83 -2.85
CA SER A 105 -0.48 11.59 -2.35
C SER A 105 -0.43 11.45 -0.83
N PHE A 106 0.52 12.12 -0.18
CA PHE A 106 0.75 11.99 1.26
C PHE A 106 -0.02 13.03 2.09
N ARG A 107 -0.56 12.63 3.25
CA ARG A 107 -1.49 13.44 4.05
C ARG A 107 -1.30 13.37 5.57
N GLY A 108 -0.41 12.53 6.11
CA GLY A 108 -0.33 12.30 7.55
C GLY A 108 0.17 13.50 8.36
N LYS A 109 1.09 14.31 7.79
CA LYS A 109 1.68 15.50 8.43
C LYS A 109 2.21 15.24 9.85
N ARG A 110 2.88 14.11 10.02
CA ARG A 110 3.33 13.58 11.31
C ARG A 110 4.84 13.40 11.34
N ASP A 111 5.41 13.48 12.54
CA ASP A 111 6.76 13.03 12.82
C ASP A 111 6.69 11.64 13.45
N TYR A 112 7.60 10.76 13.05
CA TYR A 112 7.76 9.41 13.56
C TYR A 112 9.13 9.26 14.19
N GLU A 113 9.16 8.68 15.40
CA GLU A 113 10.38 8.50 16.17
C GLU A 113 11.02 7.13 15.92
N LYS A 114 12.33 7.02 16.16
CA LYS A 114 13.03 5.74 16.06
C LYS A 114 12.46 4.73 17.07
N GLY A 115 12.18 3.52 16.61
CA GLY A 115 11.62 2.42 17.38
C GLY A 115 10.10 2.47 17.51
N GLU A 116 9.45 3.49 16.95
CA GLU A 116 8.00 3.57 16.86
C GLU A 116 7.46 2.53 15.86
N SER A 117 6.26 2.01 16.14
CA SER A 117 5.52 1.17 15.21
C SER A 117 4.85 2.05 14.16
N PHE A 118 5.20 1.87 12.88
CA PHE A 118 4.38 2.38 11.79
C PHE A 118 3.27 1.37 11.52
N THR A 119 2.02 1.79 11.70
CA THR A 119 0.84 0.91 11.68
C THR A 119 0.06 0.97 10.37
N TYR A 120 -0.87 0.03 10.19
CA TYR A 120 -1.81 0.06 9.07
C TYR A 120 -2.67 1.35 9.08
N ARG A 121 -3.03 1.86 10.27
CA ARG A 121 -3.65 3.17 10.42
C ARG A 121 -2.79 4.29 9.86
N ASP A 122 -1.51 4.30 10.23
CA ASP A 122 -0.57 5.32 9.76
C ASP A 122 -0.44 5.28 8.23
N LEU A 123 -0.42 4.09 7.64
CA LEU A 123 -0.43 3.94 6.18
C LEU A 123 -1.66 4.59 5.54
N LEU A 124 -2.87 4.34 6.06
CA LEU A 124 -4.10 4.90 5.51
C LEU A 124 -4.22 6.41 5.78
N GLU A 125 -3.70 6.91 6.89
CA GLU A 125 -3.63 8.34 7.17
C GLU A 125 -2.60 9.06 6.30
N GLU A 126 -1.46 8.42 6.03
CA GLU A 126 -0.46 8.94 5.09
C GLU A 126 -0.97 8.89 3.65
N MET A 127 -1.56 7.78 3.21
CA MET A 127 -2.04 7.57 1.84
C MET A 127 -3.56 7.28 1.81
N PRO A 128 -4.41 8.30 2.05
CA PRO A 128 -5.86 8.10 2.17
C PRO A 128 -6.59 7.98 0.83
N LEU A 129 -5.91 8.18 -0.29
CA LEU A 129 -6.50 8.12 -1.63
C LEU A 129 -5.94 6.92 -2.40
N ASP A 130 -6.78 6.34 -3.26
CA ASP A 130 -6.38 5.26 -4.16
C ASP A 130 -5.18 5.68 -5.00
N THR A 131 -4.06 4.99 -4.78
CA THR A 131 -2.78 5.31 -5.42
C THR A 131 -2.43 4.20 -6.41
N GLU A 132 -3.06 4.24 -7.59
CA GLU A 132 -2.89 3.23 -8.63
C GLU A 132 -1.52 3.34 -9.29
N MET A 133 -0.66 2.34 -9.05
CA MET A 133 0.72 2.30 -9.52
C MET A 133 0.80 1.67 -10.90
N ALA A 134 1.24 2.45 -11.90
CA ALA A 134 1.48 2.01 -13.26
C ALA A 134 2.97 1.73 -13.49
N LEU A 135 3.28 0.73 -14.31
CA LEU A 135 4.64 0.47 -14.80
C LEU A 135 4.82 1.06 -16.20
N ILE A 136 5.86 1.88 -16.38
CA ILE A 136 6.27 2.41 -17.68
C ILE A 136 7.76 2.25 -17.90
N GLN A 137 8.15 2.10 -19.17
CA GLN A 137 9.55 2.16 -19.60
C GLN A 137 9.86 3.59 -20.02
N VAL A 138 10.89 4.20 -19.42
CA VAL A 138 11.20 5.62 -19.61
C VAL A 138 12.72 5.86 -19.69
N PRO A 139 13.21 6.64 -20.66
CA PRO A 139 14.62 7.04 -20.71
C PRO A 139 15.02 7.86 -19.49
N GLY A 140 16.25 7.67 -19.01
CA GLY A 140 16.80 8.40 -17.87
C GLY A 140 16.66 9.92 -17.99
N TYR A 141 16.91 10.50 -19.16
CA TYR A 141 16.81 11.96 -19.34
C TYR A 141 15.40 12.51 -19.03
N ILE A 142 14.32 11.76 -19.29
CA ILE A 142 12.96 12.14 -18.93
C ILE A 142 12.78 12.13 -17.40
N LEU A 143 13.35 11.14 -16.71
CA LEU A 143 13.36 11.10 -15.23
C LEU A 143 14.08 12.32 -14.66
N GLN A 144 15.24 12.66 -15.22
CA GLN A 144 16.02 13.81 -14.80
C GLN A 144 15.26 15.13 -15.01
N GLU A 145 14.56 15.28 -16.14
CA GLU A 145 13.70 16.43 -16.42
C GLU A 145 12.51 16.50 -15.46
N ALA A 146 11.86 15.38 -15.17
CA ALA A 146 10.73 15.32 -14.23
C ALA A 146 11.15 15.68 -12.79
N ILE A 147 12.31 15.21 -12.33
CA ILE A 147 12.86 15.59 -11.02
C ILE A 147 13.19 17.08 -10.98
N ALA A 148 13.83 17.62 -12.02
CA ALA A 148 14.17 19.04 -12.10
C ALA A 148 12.92 19.92 -12.09
N GLU A 149 11.86 19.53 -12.83
CA GLU A 149 10.59 20.26 -12.88
C GLU A 149 9.86 20.25 -11.55
N THR A 150 9.80 19.09 -10.87
CA THR A 150 8.95 18.92 -9.68
C THR A 150 9.63 19.33 -8.38
N ARG A 151 10.98 19.32 -8.33
CA ARG A 151 11.76 19.72 -7.15
C ARG A 151 12.42 21.10 -7.29
N GLY A 152 12.21 21.78 -8.42
CA GLY A 152 12.86 23.05 -8.77
C GLY A 152 12.40 24.29 -7.99
N THR A 153 11.40 24.19 -7.12
CA THR A 153 10.84 25.34 -6.39
C THR A 153 10.77 25.09 -4.87
N PRO A 154 11.91 24.99 -4.16
CA PRO A 154 11.93 24.58 -2.74
C PRO A 154 11.18 25.53 -1.79
N GLU A 155 10.99 26.79 -2.18
CA GLU A 155 10.27 27.80 -1.39
C GLU A 155 8.74 27.79 -1.63
N ARG A 156 8.27 27.02 -2.61
CA ARG A 156 6.85 26.96 -2.97
C ARG A 156 6.32 25.54 -2.80
N GLU A 157 5.15 25.45 -2.20
CA GLU A 157 4.44 24.18 -2.10
C GLU A 157 4.12 23.64 -3.50
N ALA A 158 4.60 22.43 -3.77
CA ALA A 158 4.43 21.71 -5.02
C ALA A 158 3.70 20.39 -4.74
N SER A 159 2.41 20.29 -5.09
CA SER A 159 1.66 19.02 -5.01
C SER A 159 2.32 17.93 -5.84
N ASN A 160 2.93 18.31 -6.95
CA ASN A 160 3.62 17.45 -7.89
C ASN A 160 5.05 17.08 -7.47
N PHE A 161 5.53 17.49 -6.29
CA PHE A 161 6.89 17.16 -5.82
C PHE A 161 7.11 15.64 -5.81
N LEU A 162 7.96 15.11 -6.68
CA LEU A 162 8.17 13.67 -6.76
C LEU A 162 9.11 13.18 -5.65
N HIS A 163 8.62 12.28 -4.80
CA HIS A 163 9.46 11.43 -3.95
C HIS A 163 9.90 10.20 -4.73
N ALA A 164 11.04 9.63 -4.35
CA ALA A 164 11.56 8.40 -4.94
C ALA A 164 11.93 7.41 -3.82
N ASP A 165 11.99 6.13 -4.16
CA ASP A 165 12.50 5.10 -3.26
C ASP A 165 13.97 5.35 -2.84
N LEU A 166 14.38 4.69 -1.74
CA LEU A 166 15.67 4.94 -1.09
C LEU A 166 16.90 4.64 -1.96
N ASP A 167 16.76 3.84 -3.03
CA ASP A 167 17.88 3.49 -3.91
C ASP A 167 18.09 4.48 -5.06
N VAL A 168 17.29 5.55 -5.10
CA VAL A 168 17.43 6.68 -6.02
C VAL A 168 18.11 7.83 -5.29
N VAL A 169 19.37 8.11 -5.64
CA VAL A 169 20.13 9.22 -5.06
C VAL A 169 19.99 10.43 -5.97
N VAL A 170 19.48 11.54 -5.42
CA VAL A 170 19.33 12.81 -6.12
C VAL A 170 20.06 13.89 -5.32
N GLU A 171 20.89 14.70 -5.98
CA GLU A 171 21.53 15.86 -5.36
C GLU A 171 20.47 16.90 -4.96
N ASP A 172 20.72 17.63 -3.87
CA ASP A 172 19.81 18.68 -3.42
C ASP A 172 19.70 19.84 -4.42
N TYR A 173 18.64 20.64 -4.27
CA TYR A 173 18.50 21.90 -4.99
C TYR A 173 19.72 22.81 -4.74
N PRO A 174 20.28 23.48 -5.76
CA PRO A 174 19.74 23.64 -7.11
C PRO A 174 20.20 22.61 -8.14
N SER A 175 21.05 21.64 -7.78
CA SER A 175 21.60 20.71 -8.79
C SER A 175 20.55 19.72 -9.29
N LEU A 176 19.82 19.09 -8.37
CA LEU A 176 18.73 18.13 -8.67
C LEU A 176 19.14 16.98 -9.60
N LYS A 177 20.44 16.69 -9.72
CA LYS A 177 20.94 15.61 -10.57
C LYS A 177 20.67 14.27 -9.93
N ILE A 178 20.17 13.33 -10.73
CA ILE A 178 20.13 11.93 -10.33
C ILE A 178 21.55 11.39 -10.41
N VAL A 179 22.07 10.92 -9.28
CA VAL A 179 23.44 10.40 -9.14
C VAL A 179 23.46 8.91 -9.44
N SER A 180 22.50 8.17 -8.87
CA SER A 180 22.41 6.71 -9.02
C SER A 180 20.97 6.23 -8.88
N ILE A 181 20.72 5.06 -9.47
CA ILE A 181 19.50 4.27 -9.32
C ILE A 181 19.94 2.83 -9.09
N ASN A 182 19.42 2.14 -8.07
CA ASN A 182 19.84 0.78 -7.68
C ASN A 182 21.34 0.67 -7.42
N HIS A 183 21.91 1.67 -6.75
CA HIS A 183 23.35 1.79 -6.46
C HIS A 183 24.27 1.83 -7.70
N ALA A 184 23.72 1.80 -8.92
CA ALA A 184 24.46 1.97 -10.16
C ALA A 184 24.47 3.44 -10.59
N PRO A 185 25.58 3.95 -11.17
CA PRO A 185 25.63 5.30 -11.71
C PRO A 185 24.49 5.56 -12.69
N PHE A 186 23.85 6.72 -12.58
CA PHE A 186 22.75 7.12 -13.44
C PHE A 186 23.22 7.31 -14.89
N ASP A 187 22.47 6.74 -15.84
CA ASP A 187 22.70 6.88 -17.27
C ASP A 187 21.46 7.53 -17.93
N PRO A 188 21.55 8.78 -18.41
CA PRO A 188 20.42 9.45 -19.06
C PRO A 188 19.88 8.73 -20.31
N GLN A 189 20.66 7.86 -20.95
CA GLN A 189 20.25 7.14 -22.15
C GLN A 189 19.70 5.74 -21.85
N LYS A 190 19.91 5.21 -20.63
CA LYS A 190 19.32 3.93 -20.22
C LYS A 190 17.79 4.07 -20.14
N ILE A 191 17.09 3.04 -20.58
CA ILE A 191 15.66 2.87 -20.33
C ILE A 191 15.49 2.25 -18.93
N TYR A 192 14.74 2.92 -18.09
CA TYR A 192 14.40 2.48 -16.73
C TYR A 192 12.94 2.06 -16.66
N THR A 193 12.67 1.02 -15.88
CA THR A 193 11.31 0.62 -15.52
C THR A 193 10.88 1.41 -14.29
N LEU A 194 10.00 2.38 -14.48
CA LEU A 194 9.44 3.25 -13.45
C LEU A 194 8.06 2.77 -13.03
N SER A 195 7.84 2.63 -11.73
CA SER A 195 6.50 2.58 -11.14
C SER A 195 6.07 3.97 -10.66
N ILE A 196 4.90 4.45 -11.09
CA ILE A 196 4.40 5.78 -10.76
C ILE A 196 2.88 5.82 -10.74
N VAL A 197 2.31 6.75 -9.98
CA VAL A 197 0.85 6.97 -9.94
C VAL A 197 0.30 7.25 -11.35
N GLN A 198 -0.65 6.42 -11.80
CA GLN A 198 -1.14 6.41 -13.17
C GLN A 198 -1.75 7.74 -13.60
N PHE A 199 -2.48 8.41 -12.70
CA PHE A 199 -3.14 9.67 -13.01
C PHE A 199 -2.15 10.80 -13.33
N LEU A 200 -0.91 10.75 -12.80
CA LEU A 200 0.13 11.72 -13.15
C LEU A 200 0.45 11.66 -14.65
N LEU A 201 0.49 10.44 -15.21
CA LEU A 201 0.74 10.21 -16.63
C LEU A 201 -0.41 10.70 -17.52
N ARG A 202 -1.61 10.88 -16.93
CA ARG A 202 -2.79 11.45 -17.60
C ARG A 202 -2.94 12.96 -17.40
N GLY A 203 -1.95 13.62 -16.78
CA GLY A 203 -1.91 15.07 -16.62
C GLY A 203 -2.35 15.59 -15.26
N LEU A 204 -2.67 14.72 -14.29
CA LEU A 204 -2.78 15.16 -12.90
C LEU A 204 -1.45 15.80 -12.48
N ASP A 205 -1.51 16.96 -11.82
CA ASP A 205 -0.33 17.66 -11.31
C ASP A 205 0.71 18.07 -12.39
N GLN A 206 0.37 17.91 -13.68
CA GLN A 206 1.05 18.44 -14.87
C GLN A 206 2.57 18.23 -14.90
N ILE A 207 3.04 17.00 -14.62
CA ILE A 207 4.48 16.65 -14.76
C ILE A 207 4.80 16.46 -16.24
N LYS A 208 5.08 17.58 -16.92
CA LYS A 208 5.08 17.68 -18.38
C LYS A 208 6.06 16.73 -19.07
N PRO A 209 7.30 16.51 -18.60
CA PRO A 209 8.23 15.57 -19.23
C PRO A 209 7.65 14.15 -19.33
N LEU A 210 6.99 13.67 -18.27
CA LEU A 210 6.37 12.34 -18.25
C LEU A 210 5.10 12.29 -19.10
N VAL A 211 4.23 13.29 -18.98
CA VAL A 211 2.97 13.37 -19.74
C VAL A 211 3.24 13.40 -21.24
N ASP A 212 4.15 14.26 -21.69
CA ASP A 212 4.50 14.38 -23.11
C ASP A 212 5.15 13.11 -23.63
N TYR A 213 6.09 12.54 -22.87
CA TYR A 213 6.75 11.28 -23.24
C TYR A 213 5.73 10.16 -23.41
N VAL A 214 4.84 9.95 -22.43
CA VAL A 214 3.86 8.88 -22.48
C VAL A 214 2.84 9.09 -23.61
N ASN A 215 2.36 10.32 -23.83
CA ASN A 215 1.47 10.63 -24.96
C ASN A 215 2.10 10.36 -26.32
N ALA A 216 3.40 10.59 -26.47
CA ALA A 216 4.14 10.28 -27.69
C ALA A 216 4.42 8.78 -27.88
N ASN A 217 4.34 7.97 -26.81
CA ASN A 217 4.74 6.56 -26.80
C ASN A 217 3.57 5.61 -26.48
N GLY A 218 2.36 5.93 -26.94
CA GLY A 218 1.20 5.02 -26.86
C GLY A 218 0.21 5.30 -25.72
N GLY A 219 0.48 6.31 -24.90
CA GLY A 219 -0.41 6.76 -23.82
C GLY A 219 -0.21 6.01 -22.51
N ALA A 220 -0.84 6.53 -21.45
CA ALA A 220 -0.69 5.98 -20.11
C ALA A 220 -1.34 4.59 -20.02
N PRO A 221 -0.73 3.63 -19.28
CA PRO A 221 -1.35 2.34 -19.01
C PRO A 221 -2.80 2.51 -18.49
N PRO A 222 -3.73 1.64 -18.91
CA PRO A 222 -5.10 1.67 -18.40
C PRO A 222 -5.11 1.21 -16.92
N LEU A 223 -6.13 1.62 -16.15
CA LEU A 223 -6.18 1.39 -14.70
C LEU A 223 -6.20 -0.11 -14.36
N GLU A 224 -6.75 -0.94 -15.24
CA GLU A 224 -6.81 -2.40 -15.10
C GLU A 224 -5.42 -3.07 -15.13
N GLN A 225 -4.37 -2.35 -15.54
CA GLN A 225 -2.98 -2.79 -15.50
C GLN A 225 -2.21 -2.21 -14.30
N CYS A 226 -2.85 -1.38 -13.49
CA CYS A 226 -2.23 -0.78 -12.31
C CYS A 226 -2.49 -1.63 -11.08
N LEU A 227 -1.65 -1.45 -10.07
CA LEU A 227 -1.78 -2.11 -8.79
C LEU A 227 -1.93 -1.07 -7.67
N PRO A 228 -2.81 -1.27 -6.69
CA PRO A 228 -3.00 -0.33 -5.59
C PRO A 228 -1.73 -0.22 -4.73
N GLY A 229 -1.19 0.99 -4.57
CA GLY A 229 0.05 1.25 -3.85
C GLY A 229 0.01 0.81 -2.38
N GLN A 230 -1.10 1.03 -1.68
CA GLN A 230 -1.28 0.57 -0.29
C GLN A 230 -1.19 -0.95 -0.20
N ASN A 231 -1.79 -1.69 -1.13
CA ASN A 231 -1.76 -3.15 -1.14
C ASN A 231 -0.33 -3.65 -1.37
N LEU A 232 0.41 -3.03 -2.30
CA LEU A 232 1.82 -3.36 -2.54
C LEU A 232 2.67 -3.14 -1.29
N ILE A 233 2.44 -2.07 -0.54
CA ILE A 233 3.18 -1.80 0.71
C ILE A 233 2.89 -2.90 1.73
N VAL A 234 1.61 -3.21 1.95
CA VAL A 234 1.18 -4.26 2.89
C VAL A 234 1.76 -5.61 2.49
N GLU A 235 1.68 -5.96 1.20
CA GLU A 235 2.23 -7.20 0.66
C GLU A 235 3.71 -7.36 1.00
N SER A 236 4.53 -6.34 0.72
CA SER A 236 5.95 -6.38 1.05
C SER A 236 6.21 -6.46 2.55
N CYS A 237 5.49 -5.68 3.36
CA CYS A 237 5.61 -5.71 4.82
C CYS A 237 5.25 -7.09 5.40
N MET A 238 4.19 -7.72 4.92
CA MET A 238 3.77 -9.04 5.39
C MET A 238 4.71 -10.15 4.92
N LYS A 239 5.25 -10.06 3.70
CA LYS A 239 6.33 -10.95 3.24
C LYS A 239 7.57 -10.81 4.13
N ASP A 240 7.94 -9.59 4.50
CA ASP A 240 9.05 -9.36 5.45
C ASP A 240 8.73 -9.94 6.84
N ALA A 241 7.48 -9.83 7.33
CA ALA A 241 7.05 -10.45 8.58
C ALA A 241 7.16 -11.99 8.54
N TRP A 242 6.75 -12.61 7.42
CA TRP A 242 6.94 -14.05 7.20
C TRP A 242 8.41 -14.44 7.20
N ARG A 243 9.25 -13.68 6.48
CA ARG A 243 10.71 -13.92 6.40
C ARG A 243 11.37 -13.86 7.78
N VAL A 244 11.01 -12.88 8.60
CA VAL A 244 11.49 -12.78 9.99
C VAL A 244 11.01 -13.97 10.82
N LEU A 245 9.76 -14.39 10.68
CA LEU A 245 9.21 -15.52 11.41
C LEU A 245 9.93 -16.84 11.10
N ILE A 246 10.33 -17.06 9.85
CA ILE A 246 10.95 -18.32 9.42
C ILE A 246 12.48 -18.30 9.37
N ASN A 247 13.13 -17.24 9.89
CA ASN A 247 14.58 -17.01 9.75
C ASN A 247 15.06 -17.13 8.30
N TYR A 248 14.41 -16.42 7.38
CA TYR A 248 14.76 -16.48 5.96
C TYR A 248 16.24 -16.13 5.70
N GLU A 249 16.85 -15.25 6.50
CA GLU A 249 18.28 -14.92 6.39
C GLU A 249 19.22 -16.13 6.60
N GLU A 250 18.77 -17.17 7.30
CA GLU A 250 19.54 -18.42 7.50
C GLU A 250 19.37 -19.42 6.33
N TRP A 251 18.55 -19.08 5.32
CA TRP A 251 18.32 -19.97 4.18
C TRP A 251 19.44 -19.91 3.16
N ASP A 252 20.09 -18.75 3.00
CA ASP A 252 21.35 -18.60 2.26
C ASP A 252 22.49 -19.17 3.12
N ALA A 253 22.77 -20.46 2.93
CA ALA A 253 23.64 -21.21 3.81
C ALA A 253 25.12 -21.00 3.49
N ASP A 254 25.44 -20.67 2.23
CA ASP A 254 26.81 -20.38 1.80
C ASP A 254 27.15 -18.87 1.81
N GLY A 255 26.14 -18.00 1.96
CA GLY A 255 26.29 -16.56 2.16
C GLY A 255 26.68 -15.83 0.88
N ASP A 256 26.35 -16.40 -0.29
CA ASP A 256 26.67 -15.82 -1.59
C ASP A 256 25.66 -14.75 -2.06
N GLY A 257 24.54 -14.61 -1.34
CA GLY A 257 23.48 -13.65 -1.61
C GLY A 257 22.40 -14.16 -2.58
N GLU A 258 22.49 -15.41 -3.05
CA GLU A 258 21.50 -16.06 -3.91
C GLU A 258 21.00 -17.37 -3.26
N ILE A 259 19.68 -17.51 -3.09
CA ILE A 259 19.13 -18.77 -2.57
C ILE A 259 18.98 -19.78 -3.70
N THR A 260 19.76 -20.85 -3.64
CA THR A 260 19.69 -21.97 -4.58
C THR A 260 18.38 -22.77 -4.40
N ARG A 261 18.03 -23.61 -5.39
CA ARG A 261 16.84 -24.48 -5.27
C ARG A 261 16.94 -25.46 -4.11
N GLU A 262 18.14 -25.95 -3.84
CA GLU A 262 18.45 -26.85 -2.75
C GLU A 262 18.28 -26.16 -1.38
N GLU A 263 18.80 -24.94 -1.23
CA GLU A 263 18.63 -24.11 -0.04
C GLU A 263 17.17 -23.73 0.19
N LEU A 264 16.47 -23.31 -0.86
CA LEU A 264 15.04 -23.02 -0.80
C LEU A 264 14.26 -24.23 -0.27
N LYS A 265 14.52 -25.41 -0.83
CA LYS A 265 13.84 -26.65 -0.42
C LYS A 265 14.12 -27.00 1.04
N GLN A 266 15.36 -26.81 1.48
CA GLN A 266 15.74 -27.08 2.86
C GLN A 266 15.16 -26.04 3.84
N GLY A 267 15.18 -24.76 3.48
CA GLY A 267 14.61 -23.66 4.23
C GLY A 267 13.11 -23.80 4.43
N VAL A 268 12.36 -24.05 3.34
CA VAL A 268 10.90 -24.31 3.39
C VAL A 268 10.60 -25.51 4.28
N LYS A 269 11.36 -26.61 4.14
CA LYS A 269 11.18 -27.80 4.99
C LYS A 269 11.41 -27.50 6.47
N ASN A 270 12.44 -26.71 6.80
CA ASN A 270 12.74 -26.31 8.17
C ASN A 270 11.64 -25.39 8.73
N ALA A 271 11.13 -24.47 7.91
CA ALA A 271 10.03 -23.59 8.30
C ALA A 271 8.74 -24.37 8.56
N PHE A 272 8.39 -25.34 7.71
CA PHE A 272 7.24 -26.22 7.96
C PHE A 272 7.43 -27.07 9.22
N ALA A 273 8.62 -27.62 9.45
CA ALA A 273 8.88 -28.36 10.68
C ALA A 273 8.74 -27.51 11.96
N PHE A 274 8.88 -26.18 11.85
CA PHE A 274 8.67 -25.23 12.94
C PHE A 274 7.20 -24.79 13.05
N LEU A 275 6.52 -24.54 11.93
CA LEU A 275 5.18 -23.97 11.89
C LEU A 275 4.06 -25.03 11.91
N ASP A 276 4.14 -26.06 11.07
CA ASP A 276 3.15 -27.14 10.93
C ASP A 276 3.31 -28.15 12.08
N GLN A 277 2.62 -27.87 13.19
CA GLN A 277 2.74 -28.66 14.42
C GLN A 277 1.93 -29.95 14.34
N ASN A 278 0.82 -29.93 13.61
CA ASN A 278 -0.05 -31.09 13.46
C ASN A 278 0.39 -32.03 12.32
N GLN A 279 1.35 -31.61 11.48
CA GLN A 279 1.93 -32.33 10.34
C GLN A 279 0.91 -32.67 9.25
N ASP A 280 -0.07 -31.80 9.04
CA ASP A 280 -1.07 -31.95 7.98
C ASP A 280 -0.61 -31.43 6.61
N GLY A 281 0.57 -30.80 6.56
CA GLY A 281 1.18 -30.27 5.34
C GLY A 281 0.77 -28.83 5.01
N TYR A 282 0.03 -28.17 5.90
CA TYR A 282 -0.45 -26.80 5.77
C TYR A 282 -0.17 -26.00 7.04
N ILE A 283 -0.01 -24.69 6.92
CA ILE A 283 0.13 -23.80 8.08
C ILE A 283 -1.23 -23.16 8.34
N SER A 284 -1.83 -23.46 9.49
CA SER A 284 -3.10 -22.88 9.91
C SER A 284 -2.95 -21.54 10.63
N PRO A 285 -4.02 -20.71 10.71
CA PRO A 285 -3.99 -19.48 11.50
C PRO A 285 -3.69 -19.70 12.98
N ALA A 286 -4.02 -20.88 13.53
CA ALA A 286 -3.72 -21.25 14.91
C ALA A 286 -2.23 -21.54 15.11
N GLU A 287 -1.60 -22.21 14.16
CA GLU A 287 -0.16 -22.50 14.17
C GLU A 287 0.67 -21.23 13.97
N LEU A 288 0.29 -20.38 13.00
CA LEU A 288 0.93 -19.08 12.81
C LEU A 288 0.85 -18.25 14.09
N ARG A 289 -0.30 -18.24 14.77
CA ARG A 289 -0.47 -17.56 16.06
C ARG A 289 0.48 -18.09 17.12
N ALA A 290 0.62 -19.41 17.24
CA ALA A 290 1.51 -20.03 18.21
C ALA A 290 2.98 -19.67 17.92
N ALA A 291 3.40 -19.74 16.66
CA ALA A 291 4.75 -19.41 16.23
C ALA A 291 5.09 -17.92 16.46
N LEU A 292 4.17 -17.01 16.13
CA LEU A 292 4.35 -15.57 16.40
C LEU A 292 4.47 -15.29 17.90
N ALA A 293 3.66 -15.95 18.72
CA ALA A 293 3.72 -15.84 20.18
C ALA A 293 5.08 -16.28 20.73
N GLU A 294 5.62 -17.38 20.21
CA GLU A 294 6.92 -17.92 20.61
C GLU A 294 8.09 -17.02 20.19
N ARG A 295 8.09 -16.52 18.94
CA ARG A 295 9.22 -15.77 18.38
C ARG A 295 9.24 -14.29 18.74
N THR A 296 8.10 -13.64 18.67
CA THR A 296 8.03 -12.16 18.74
C THR A 296 7.42 -11.68 20.06
N GLY A 297 6.74 -12.56 20.80
CA GLY A 297 5.96 -12.18 21.99
C GLY A 297 4.78 -11.23 21.68
N ARG A 298 4.52 -10.94 20.39
CA ARG A 298 3.46 -10.04 19.93
C ARG A 298 2.38 -10.87 19.25
N ILE A 299 1.14 -10.74 19.71
CA ILE A 299 -0.01 -11.44 19.11
C ILE A 299 -1.07 -10.41 18.78
N GLN A 300 -1.09 -9.97 17.52
CA GLN A 300 -2.16 -9.14 16.97
C GLN A 300 -3.00 -9.99 16.02
N LYS A 301 -4.31 -10.08 16.25
CA LYS A 301 -5.21 -10.87 15.40
C LYS A 301 -5.25 -10.34 13.96
N GLY A 302 -5.16 -9.02 13.80
CA GLY A 302 -5.09 -8.39 12.48
C GLY A 302 -3.84 -8.79 11.70
N LEU A 303 -2.68 -8.91 12.37
CA LEU A 303 -1.41 -9.28 11.72
C LEU A 303 -1.50 -10.65 11.05
N ILE A 304 -2.03 -11.65 11.76
CA ILE A 304 -2.26 -12.99 11.19
C ILE A 304 -3.12 -12.90 9.93
N SER A 305 -4.20 -12.11 9.98
CA SER A 305 -5.12 -12.00 8.84
C SER A 305 -4.42 -11.41 7.61
N LEU A 306 -3.64 -10.34 7.79
CA LEU A 306 -2.86 -9.71 6.72
C LEU A 306 -1.73 -10.62 6.19
N MET A 307 -1.08 -11.37 7.07
CA MET A 307 -0.04 -12.33 6.69
C MET A 307 -0.60 -13.44 5.79
N PHE A 308 -1.78 -13.98 6.10
CA PHE A 308 -2.44 -14.97 5.26
C PHE A 308 -2.89 -14.37 3.92
N GLU A 309 -3.49 -13.18 3.91
CA GLU A 309 -3.96 -12.51 2.68
C GLU A 309 -2.88 -12.38 1.59
N VAL A 310 -1.60 -12.38 1.99
CA VAL A 310 -0.45 -12.21 1.09
C VAL A 310 0.11 -13.51 0.55
N LEU A 311 -0.02 -14.64 1.27
CA LEU A 311 0.53 -15.94 0.84
C LEU A 311 -0.53 -16.98 0.45
N ASP A 312 -1.74 -16.90 1.00
CA ASP A 312 -2.88 -17.77 0.66
C ASP A 312 -3.45 -17.34 -0.70
N VAL A 313 -2.85 -17.86 -1.78
CA VAL A 313 -3.15 -17.50 -3.16
C VAL A 313 -4.43 -18.18 -3.62
N ASP A 314 -4.65 -19.44 -3.20
CA ASP A 314 -5.84 -20.21 -3.59
C ASP A 314 -7.07 -19.96 -2.70
N LYS A 315 -6.89 -19.23 -1.59
CA LYS A 315 -7.91 -18.78 -0.64
C LYS A 315 -8.57 -19.93 0.10
N ASP A 316 -7.82 -20.99 0.40
CA ASP A 316 -8.28 -22.12 1.20
C ASP A 316 -8.24 -21.84 2.72
N GLY A 317 -7.63 -20.71 3.12
CA GLY A 317 -7.51 -20.26 4.50
C GLY A 317 -6.29 -20.83 5.23
N MET A 318 -5.41 -21.53 4.52
CA MET A 318 -4.17 -22.13 4.99
C MET A 318 -3.00 -21.65 4.12
N VAL A 319 -1.75 -21.96 4.51
CA VAL A 319 -0.57 -21.72 3.66
C VAL A 319 0.12 -23.05 3.37
N SER A 320 0.24 -23.39 2.10
CA SER A 320 0.92 -24.58 1.58
C SER A 320 2.42 -24.38 1.43
N MET A 321 3.17 -25.48 1.19
CA MET A 321 4.62 -25.40 0.97
C MET A 321 5.00 -24.57 -0.25
N ASP A 322 4.21 -24.65 -1.33
CA ASP A 322 4.47 -23.91 -2.56
C ASP A 322 4.20 -22.41 -2.38
N GLU A 323 3.18 -22.05 -1.61
CA GLU A 323 2.88 -20.67 -1.24
C GLU A 323 3.98 -20.07 -0.36
N LEU A 324 4.47 -20.82 0.64
CA LEU A 324 5.59 -20.36 1.46
C LEU A 324 6.87 -20.22 0.64
N ALA A 325 7.14 -21.14 -0.28
CA ALA A 325 8.30 -21.08 -1.17
C ALA A 325 8.30 -19.83 -2.07
N SER A 326 7.14 -19.23 -2.31
CA SER A 326 7.02 -17.98 -3.08
C SER A 326 7.70 -16.78 -2.41
N LEU A 327 8.00 -16.84 -1.11
CA LEU A 327 8.76 -15.80 -0.39
C LEU A 327 10.18 -15.60 -0.91
N ALA A 328 10.72 -16.60 -1.61
CA ALA A 328 12.05 -16.57 -2.21
C ALA A 328 12.08 -16.06 -3.66
N MET A 329 10.92 -15.70 -4.22
CA MET A 329 10.77 -15.16 -5.58
C MET A 329 10.48 -13.67 -5.59
#